data_AF-A0A7C0YFL4-F1
#
_entry.id   AF-A0A7C0YFL4-F1
#
_cell.length_a   1.000
_cell.length_b   1.000
_cell.length_c   1.000
_cell.angle_alpha   90.00
_cell.angle_beta   90.00
_cell.angle_gamma   90.00
#
_symmetry.space_group_name_H-M   'P 1'
#
loop_
_entity.id
_entity.type
_entity.pdbx_description
1 polymer ?
#
loop_
_entity_poly.entity_id
_entity_poly.type
_entity_poly.pdbx_seq_one_letter_code
_entity_poly.pdbx_strand_id
1 'polypeptide(L)'
;MKVTFTDGKEITVLENESLHDAFKRQEVYITASCGGKGTCGKCRVRIVNGDYKCRSYGKISQEDRNRDIVLACQTFAEGDLLVDIPVESRLSVGDKIAISRSKDLIELLKTYQATISPLITKTPLRLPPPTIDDNISDLERLRRELDTREIELRYSKDFVSRMPDDLRKFDWNVTLCYQDDSAEALFLEPAEAKGTRYGISVDIGTTTVVLYLIDMANGDVMDVASTYNSQMRFGDDVITRIVHATEGGGLNDLRKAVVTDSNDLISPLTARHEIEPRHIESIVISGNTTMTHLFWGFNPAHIREAPYIPAVN
;
A
#
# COMPACT_ATOMS: atom_id res chain seq x y z
N MET A 1 21.41 -20.41 -13.03
CA MET A 1 22.55 -19.58 -12.58
C MET A 1 22.39 -19.30 -11.09
N LYS A 2 23.48 -19.01 -10.39
CA LYS A 2 23.48 -18.75 -8.96
C LYS A 2 23.72 -17.28 -8.67
N VAL A 3 22.93 -16.71 -7.77
CA VAL A 3 23.13 -15.34 -7.29
C VAL A 3 23.39 -15.38 -5.80
N THR A 4 24.57 -14.91 -5.40
CA THR A 4 25.00 -14.81 -4.02
C THR A 4 24.89 -13.35 -3.58
N PHE A 5 24.27 -13.13 -2.43
CA PHE A 5 24.18 -11.81 -1.81
C PHE A 5 25.40 -11.53 -0.93
N THR A 6 25.72 -10.26 -0.70
CA THR A 6 26.83 -9.83 0.18
C THR A 6 26.68 -10.28 1.64
N ASP A 7 25.47 -10.63 2.07
CA ASP A 7 25.18 -11.20 3.40
C ASP A 7 25.32 -12.74 3.45
N GLY A 8 25.69 -13.37 2.34
CA GLY A 8 25.89 -14.81 2.21
C GLY A 8 24.64 -15.60 1.82
N LYS A 9 23.46 -14.99 1.67
CA LYS A 9 22.27 -15.68 1.14
C LYS A 9 22.51 -16.04 -0.33
N GLU A 10 21.98 -17.19 -0.76
CA GLU A 10 22.12 -17.65 -2.14
C GLU A 10 20.76 -18.02 -2.71
N ILE A 11 20.55 -17.66 -3.97
CA ILE A 11 19.34 -17.99 -4.71
C ILE A 11 19.68 -18.55 -6.09
N THR A 12 18.70 -19.24 -6.68
CA THR A 12 18.79 -19.74 -8.05
C THR A 12 17.96 -18.88 -8.99
N VAL A 13 18.56 -18.50 -10.12
CA VAL A 13 17.92 -17.75 -11.21
C VAL A 13 17.74 -18.69 -12.40
N LEU A 14 16.51 -18.74 -12.92
CA LEU A 14 16.15 -19.51 -14.10
C LEU A 14 16.58 -18.77 -15.38
N GLU A 15 16.67 -19.50 -16.48
CA GLU A 15 16.97 -18.90 -17.78
C GLU A 15 15.84 -17.96 -18.21
N ASN A 16 16.20 -16.78 -18.73
CA ASN A 16 15.27 -15.69 -19.09
C ASN A 16 14.44 -15.09 -17.93
N GLU A 17 14.79 -15.36 -16.67
CA GLU A 17 14.17 -14.75 -15.50
C GLU A 17 14.92 -13.47 -15.10
N SER A 18 14.18 -12.40 -14.79
CA SER A 18 14.81 -11.18 -14.27
C SER A 18 15.30 -11.39 -12.84
N LEU A 19 16.32 -10.63 -12.41
CA LEU A 19 16.78 -10.70 -11.02
C LEU A 19 15.63 -10.40 -10.05
N HIS A 20 14.78 -9.42 -10.37
CA HIS A 20 13.60 -9.11 -9.55
C HIS A 20 12.64 -10.29 -9.38
N ASP A 21 12.34 -11.02 -10.45
CA ASP A 21 11.38 -12.13 -10.39
C ASP A 21 11.97 -13.33 -9.65
N ALA A 22 13.27 -13.59 -9.86
CA ALA A 22 14.01 -14.59 -9.10
C ALA A 22 14.05 -14.25 -7.60
N PHE A 23 14.27 -12.98 -7.27
CA PHE A 23 14.26 -12.49 -5.90
C PHE A 23 12.90 -12.72 -5.27
N LYS A 24 11.82 -12.30 -5.95
CA LYS A 24 10.45 -12.49 -5.48
C LYS A 24 10.09 -13.97 -5.27
N ARG A 25 10.46 -14.84 -6.20
CA ARG A 25 10.22 -16.30 -6.12
C ARG A 25 10.94 -16.96 -4.93
N GLN A 26 12.07 -16.40 -4.51
CA GLN A 26 12.90 -16.89 -3.42
C GLN A 26 12.76 -16.03 -2.15
N GLU A 27 11.64 -15.31 -2.04
CA GLU A 27 11.25 -14.48 -0.90
C GLU A 27 12.30 -13.43 -0.51
N VAL A 28 13.05 -12.93 -1.49
CA VAL A 28 13.86 -11.72 -1.39
C VAL A 28 13.03 -10.58 -1.98
N TYR A 29 12.46 -9.75 -1.12
CA TYR A 29 11.63 -8.64 -1.57
C TYR A 29 12.45 -7.35 -1.66
N ILE A 30 12.36 -6.71 -2.81
CA ILE A 30 12.94 -5.39 -3.07
C ILE A 30 11.85 -4.46 -3.60
N THR A 31 12.03 -3.15 -3.45
CA THR A 31 11.04 -2.17 -3.90
C THR A 31 10.88 -2.18 -5.43
N ALA A 32 9.65 -2.35 -5.94
CA ALA A 32 9.41 -2.54 -7.38
C ALA A 32 8.03 -2.05 -7.84
N SER A 33 7.72 -0.79 -7.56
CA SER A 33 6.38 -0.18 -7.75
C SER A 33 5.80 -0.19 -9.16
N CYS A 34 6.63 -0.41 -10.18
CA CYS A 34 6.15 -0.52 -11.57
C CYS A 34 5.83 -1.95 -12.00
N GLY A 35 5.91 -2.93 -11.08
CA GLY A 35 5.69 -4.35 -11.39
C GLY A 35 6.71 -4.90 -12.39
N GLY A 36 7.95 -4.41 -12.32
CA GLY A 36 9.04 -4.86 -13.18
C GLY A 36 9.17 -4.19 -14.55
N LYS A 37 8.37 -3.16 -14.85
CA LYS A 37 8.40 -2.42 -16.14
C LYS A 37 9.65 -1.54 -16.36
N GLY A 38 10.54 -1.40 -15.38
CA GLY A 38 11.76 -0.59 -15.48
C GLY A 38 11.56 0.92 -15.43
N THR A 39 10.35 1.41 -15.08
CA THR A 39 10.01 2.84 -15.15
C THR A 39 10.11 3.60 -13.82
N CYS A 40 10.07 2.90 -12.69
CA CYS A 40 10.09 3.54 -11.36
C CYS A 40 11.51 3.80 -10.81
N GLY A 41 12.51 3.02 -11.23
CA GLY A 41 13.89 3.16 -10.76
C GLY A 41 14.18 2.60 -9.35
N LYS A 42 13.22 1.90 -8.73
CA LYS A 42 13.30 1.52 -7.31
C LYS A 42 13.99 0.18 -7.02
N CYS A 43 13.94 -0.78 -7.93
CA CYS A 43 14.49 -2.12 -7.72
C CYS A 43 16.01 -2.16 -7.90
N ARG A 44 16.74 -1.29 -7.21
CA ARG A 44 18.17 -1.07 -7.42
C ARG A 44 18.93 -2.23 -6.82
N VAL A 45 19.91 -2.73 -7.56
CA VAL A 45 20.86 -3.75 -7.13
C VAL A 45 22.22 -3.36 -7.65
N ARG A 46 23.25 -3.58 -6.84
CA ARG A 46 24.63 -3.37 -7.25
C ARG A 46 25.23 -4.72 -7.61
N ILE A 47 25.74 -4.83 -8.83
CA ILE A 47 26.46 -6.04 -9.27
C ILE A 47 27.91 -5.87 -8.81
N VAL A 48 28.34 -6.70 -7.86
CA VAL A 48 29.71 -6.67 -7.33
C VAL A 48 30.64 -7.50 -8.22
N ASN A 49 30.14 -8.62 -8.75
CA ASN A 49 30.88 -9.50 -9.66
C ASN A 49 29.91 -10.32 -10.53
N GLY A 50 30.38 -10.73 -11.71
CA GLY A 50 29.69 -11.62 -12.64
C GLY A 50 29.09 -10.91 -13.85
N ASP A 51 28.84 -11.69 -14.90
CA ASP A 51 28.31 -11.21 -16.17
C ASP A 51 26.79 -11.18 -16.18
N TYR A 52 26.25 -10.06 -16.63
CA TYR A 52 24.80 -9.83 -16.69
C TYR A 52 24.41 -9.08 -17.95
N LYS A 53 23.15 -9.27 -18.33
CA LYS A 53 22.50 -8.53 -19.40
C LYS A 53 21.46 -7.59 -18.84
N CYS A 54 21.67 -6.29 -19.06
CA CYS A 54 20.69 -5.28 -18.73
C CYS A 54 19.89 -4.89 -19.99
N ARG A 55 18.57 -5.08 -19.97
CA ARG A 55 17.68 -4.63 -21.06
C ARG A 55 17.51 -3.11 -21.09
N SER A 56 17.43 -2.49 -19.91
CA SER A 56 17.24 -1.06 -19.77
C SER A 56 17.68 -0.58 -18.40
N TYR A 57 18.42 0.54 -18.37
CA TYR A 57 18.78 1.20 -17.13
C TYR A 57 17.67 2.12 -16.60
N GLY A 58 16.57 2.31 -17.35
CA GLY A 58 15.42 3.10 -16.91
C GLY A 58 15.81 4.47 -16.34
N LYS A 59 15.33 4.75 -15.11
CA LYS A 59 15.61 5.98 -14.36
C LYS A 59 16.87 5.93 -13.47
N ILE A 60 17.83 5.06 -13.76
CA ILE A 60 19.11 5.04 -13.06
C ILE A 60 20.03 6.14 -13.61
N SER A 61 20.59 6.96 -12.71
CA SER A 61 21.49 8.07 -13.04
C SER A 61 22.82 7.56 -13.60
N GLN A 62 23.58 8.42 -14.30
CA GLN A 62 24.88 8.02 -14.82
C GLN A 62 25.88 7.71 -13.70
N GLU A 63 25.81 8.44 -12.59
CA GLU A 63 26.68 8.20 -11.43
C GLU A 63 26.46 6.81 -10.83
N ASP A 64 25.20 6.39 -10.70
CA ASP A 64 24.85 5.06 -10.20
C ASP A 64 25.31 3.95 -11.14
N ARG A 65 25.20 4.16 -12.46
CA ARG A 65 25.71 3.19 -13.45
C ARG A 65 27.22 3.00 -13.32
N ASN A 66 27.95 4.07 -13.03
CA ASN A 66 29.40 4.00 -12.80
C ASN A 66 29.75 3.26 -11.50
N ARG A 67 28.78 3.05 -10.60
CA ARG A 67 28.92 2.24 -9.38
C ARG A 67 28.34 0.82 -9.55
N ASP A 68 28.13 0.39 -10.80
CA ASP A 68 27.53 -0.90 -11.17
C ASP A 68 26.13 -1.14 -10.58
N ILE A 69 25.37 -0.05 -10.37
CA ILE A 69 23.98 -0.13 -9.95
C ILE A 69 23.07 -0.27 -11.17
N VAL A 70 22.22 -1.29 -11.13
CA VAL A 70 21.27 -1.63 -12.19
C VAL A 70 19.87 -1.85 -11.61
N LEU A 71 18.88 -1.99 -12.50
CA LEU A 71 17.53 -2.35 -12.12
C LEU A 71 17.38 -3.87 -12.15
N ALA A 72 17.10 -4.48 -11.00
CA ALA A 72 16.87 -5.91 -10.88
C ALA A 72 15.78 -6.41 -11.85
N CYS A 73 14.73 -5.63 -12.07
CA CYS A 73 13.65 -6.02 -12.99
C CYS A 73 14.00 -5.96 -14.49
N GLN A 74 15.11 -5.31 -14.84
CA GLN A 74 15.58 -5.21 -16.22
C GLN A 74 16.91 -5.94 -16.43
N THR A 75 17.41 -6.61 -15.39
CA THR A 75 18.69 -7.29 -15.39
C THR A 75 18.49 -8.79 -15.35
N PHE A 76 19.23 -9.51 -16.18
CA PHE A 76 19.19 -10.95 -16.34
C PHE A 76 20.61 -11.47 -16.13
N ALA A 77 20.75 -12.53 -15.32
CA ALA A 77 22.05 -13.17 -15.14
C ALA A 77 22.48 -13.87 -16.43
N GLU A 78 23.77 -13.78 -16.80
CA GLU A 78 24.40 -14.60 -17.86
C GLU A 78 25.40 -15.60 -17.28
N GLY A 79 25.70 -15.49 -15.99
CA GLY A 79 26.49 -16.43 -15.20
C GLY A 79 26.16 -16.31 -13.72
N ASP A 80 27.05 -16.81 -12.87
CA ASP A 80 26.90 -16.63 -11.43
C ASP A 80 27.22 -15.18 -11.04
N LEU A 81 26.38 -14.57 -10.20
CA LEU A 81 26.52 -13.16 -9.79
C LEU A 81 26.75 -13.04 -8.29
N LEU A 82 27.58 -12.07 -7.91
CA LEU A 82 27.64 -11.53 -6.57
C LEU A 82 26.92 -10.18 -6.57
N VAL A 83 25.86 -10.05 -5.78
CA VAL A 83 25.01 -8.85 -5.74
C VAL A 83 24.90 -8.28 -4.35
N ASP A 84 24.80 -6.97 -4.28
CA ASP A 84 24.51 -6.22 -3.08
C ASP A 84 23.19 -5.48 -3.28
N ILE A 85 22.25 -5.66 -2.34
CA ILE A 85 20.99 -4.89 -2.36
C ILE A 85 21.22 -3.64 -1.50
N PRO A 86 21.21 -2.44 -2.09
CA PRO A 86 21.28 -1.19 -1.33
C PRO A 86 20.18 -1.14 -0.29
N VAL A 87 20.49 -0.57 0.87
CA VAL A 87 19.61 -0.55 2.05
C VAL A 87 18.26 0.09 1.71
N GLU A 88 18.25 1.13 0.89
CA GLU A 88 17.05 1.83 0.41
C GLU A 88 16.15 0.99 -0.51
N SER A 89 16.66 -0.12 -1.06
CA SER A 89 15.92 -1.02 -1.95
C SER A 89 15.39 -2.26 -1.23
N ARG A 90 15.76 -2.46 0.05
CA ARG A 90 15.32 -3.61 0.85
C ARG A 90 13.89 -3.41 1.37
N LEU A 91 13.09 -4.46 1.25
CA LEU A 91 11.84 -4.61 1.99
C LEU A 91 12.07 -5.62 3.12
N SER A 92 11.70 -5.25 4.34
CA SER A 92 11.64 -6.18 5.46
C SER A 92 10.21 -6.67 5.59
N VAL A 93 9.94 -7.95 5.35
CA VAL A 93 8.61 -8.54 5.46
C VAL A 93 8.66 -9.73 6.41
N GLY A 94 7.68 -9.88 7.30
CA GLY A 94 7.60 -11.01 8.23
C GLY A 94 8.56 -10.91 9.40
N ASP A 95 8.88 -9.70 9.84
CA ASP A 95 9.80 -9.46 10.95
C ASP A 95 9.20 -9.96 12.28
N LYS A 96 9.55 -11.20 12.68
CA LYS A 96 8.97 -11.92 13.83
C LYS A 96 9.08 -11.13 15.15
N ILE A 97 10.14 -10.34 15.29
CA ILE A 97 10.36 -9.50 16.49
C ILE A 97 9.32 -8.38 16.54
N ALA A 98 9.05 -7.74 15.40
CA ALA A 98 8.02 -6.70 15.29
C ALA A 98 6.62 -7.28 15.55
N ILE A 99 6.30 -8.45 14.98
CA ILE A 99 5.03 -9.16 15.21
C ILE A 99 4.85 -9.50 16.70
N SER A 100 5.89 -9.98 17.38
CA SER A 100 5.81 -10.33 18.80
C SER A 100 5.46 -9.12 19.66
N ARG A 101 6.13 -7.97 19.46
CA ARG A 101 5.84 -6.73 20.20
C ARG A 101 4.42 -6.23 19.95
N SER A 102 3.91 -6.39 18.73
CA SER A 102 2.54 -6.02 18.38
C SER A 102 1.50 -6.91 19.05
N LYS A 103 1.78 -8.20 19.26
CA LYS A 103 0.89 -9.09 20.02
C LYS A 103 0.75 -8.65 21.46
N ASP A 104 1.85 -8.25 22.11
CA ASP A 104 1.83 -7.74 23.48
C ASP A 104 0.91 -6.50 23.61
N LEU A 105 0.89 -5.64 22.59
CA LEU A 105 0.00 -4.46 22.54
C LEU A 105 -1.48 -4.84 22.42
N ILE A 106 -1.82 -5.85 21.61
CA ILE A 106 -3.22 -6.31 21.47
C ILE A 106 -3.69 -6.93 22.79
N GLU A 107 -2.84 -7.73 23.44
CA GLU A 107 -3.16 -8.29 24.77
C GLU A 107 -3.41 -7.17 25.78
N LEU A 108 -2.57 -6.13 25.78
CA LEU A 108 -2.76 -4.94 26.59
C LEU A 108 -4.10 -4.24 26.28
N LEU A 109 -4.44 -4.00 25.01
CA LEU A 109 -5.71 -3.38 24.61
C LEU A 109 -6.92 -4.22 25.03
N LYS A 110 -6.83 -5.54 24.95
CA LYS A 110 -7.85 -6.48 25.45
C LYS A 110 -8.03 -6.34 26.97
N THR A 111 -6.98 -6.01 27.74
CA THR A 111 -7.13 -5.75 29.18
C THR A 111 -7.96 -4.50 29.50
N TYR A 112 -8.01 -3.53 28.57
CA TYR A 112 -8.86 -2.33 28.69
C TYR A 112 -10.32 -2.57 28.26
N GLN A 113 -10.71 -3.82 27.96
CA GLN A 113 -12.04 -4.17 27.44
C GLN A 113 -12.40 -3.42 26.15
N ALA A 114 -11.39 -2.99 25.38
CA ALA A 114 -11.62 -2.37 24.09
C ALA A 114 -12.29 -3.40 23.15
N THR A 115 -13.41 -3.01 22.55
CA THR A 115 -14.07 -3.81 21.52
C THR A 115 -13.58 -3.39 20.15
N ILE A 116 -13.45 -4.36 19.25
CA ILE A 116 -13.08 -4.07 17.87
C ILE A 116 -14.33 -3.60 17.17
N SER A 117 -14.32 -2.33 16.75
CA SER A 117 -15.38 -1.69 15.99
C SER A 117 -14.82 -1.26 14.64
N PRO A 118 -14.98 -2.07 13.58
CA PRO A 118 -14.55 -1.69 12.24
C PRO A 118 -15.22 -0.40 11.78
N LEU A 119 -14.49 0.44 11.02
CA LEU A 119 -14.99 1.73 10.53
C LEU A 119 -16.10 1.61 9.47
N ILE A 120 -16.26 0.43 8.89
CA ILE A 120 -17.21 0.17 7.81
C ILE A 120 -18.31 -0.74 8.33
N THR A 121 -19.55 -0.35 8.05
CA THR A 121 -20.75 -1.14 8.28
C THR A 121 -21.14 -1.84 6.99
N LYS A 122 -21.56 -3.10 7.13
CA LYS A 122 -21.96 -3.97 6.02
C LYS A 122 -23.41 -4.37 6.15
N THR A 123 -24.20 -4.11 5.13
CA THR A 123 -25.62 -4.50 5.09
C THR A 123 -25.92 -5.30 3.83
N PRO A 124 -26.34 -6.57 3.95
CA PRO A 124 -26.75 -7.37 2.80
C PRO A 124 -28.08 -6.86 2.24
N LEU A 125 -28.13 -6.66 0.93
CA LEU A 125 -29.26 -6.13 0.17
C LEU A 125 -29.56 -7.06 -1.00
N ARG A 126 -30.85 -7.32 -1.22
CA ARG A 126 -31.33 -8.02 -2.42
C ARG A 126 -32.28 -7.11 -3.16
N LEU A 127 -31.80 -6.56 -4.27
CA LEU A 127 -32.53 -5.59 -5.06
C LEU A 127 -33.32 -6.30 -6.17
N PRO A 128 -34.54 -5.85 -6.49
CA PRO A 128 -35.28 -6.39 -7.63
C PRO A 128 -34.63 -5.93 -8.94
N PRO A 129 -34.32 -6.82 -9.91
CA PRO A 129 -33.78 -6.41 -11.20
C PRO A 129 -34.77 -5.48 -11.95
N PRO A 130 -34.27 -4.58 -12.83
CA PRO A 130 -35.12 -3.65 -13.57
C PRO A 130 -36.02 -4.40 -14.56
N THR A 131 -37.25 -3.91 -14.70
CA THR A 131 -38.22 -4.41 -15.67
C THR A 131 -38.76 -3.23 -16.49
N ILE A 132 -39.60 -3.52 -17.49
CA ILE A 132 -40.33 -2.46 -18.23
C ILE A 132 -41.23 -1.66 -17.28
N ASP A 133 -41.85 -2.35 -16.31
CA ASP A 133 -42.79 -1.74 -15.36
C ASP A 133 -42.08 -1.05 -14.17
N ASP A 134 -40.83 -1.42 -13.87
CA ASP A 134 -40.00 -0.83 -12.82
C ASP A 134 -38.63 -0.42 -13.39
N ASN A 135 -38.64 0.68 -14.15
CA ASN A 135 -37.49 1.21 -14.90
C ASN A 135 -36.79 2.38 -14.19
N ILE A 136 -36.94 2.51 -12.87
CA ILE A 136 -36.25 3.52 -12.06
C ILE A 136 -34.73 3.33 -12.13
N SER A 137 -34.00 4.41 -11.85
CA SER A 137 -32.54 4.39 -11.82
C SER A 137 -31.98 3.44 -10.76
N ASP A 138 -30.77 2.92 -10.99
CA ASP A 138 -30.10 2.01 -10.06
C ASP A 138 -29.88 2.65 -8.67
N LEU A 139 -29.60 3.97 -8.60
CA LEU A 139 -29.44 4.67 -7.34
C LEU A 139 -30.78 4.79 -6.60
N GLU A 140 -31.85 5.12 -7.31
CA GLU A 140 -33.20 5.20 -6.72
C GLU A 140 -33.66 3.83 -6.24
N ARG A 141 -33.32 2.76 -6.96
CA ARG A 141 -33.60 1.38 -6.57
C ARG A 141 -32.88 0.99 -5.28
N LEU A 142 -31.61 1.39 -5.13
CA LEU A 142 -30.84 1.22 -3.90
C LEU A 142 -31.47 2.01 -2.75
N ARG A 143 -31.79 3.29 -2.96
CA ARG A 143 -32.43 4.15 -1.95
C ARG A 143 -33.75 3.58 -1.47
N ARG A 144 -34.61 3.13 -2.40
CA ARG A 144 -35.89 2.50 -2.08
C ARG A 144 -35.75 1.32 -1.12
N GLU A 145 -34.70 0.51 -1.25
CA GLU A 145 -34.41 -0.59 -0.32
C GLU A 145 -33.88 -0.08 1.03
N LEU A 146 -33.00 0.93 1.02
CA LEU A 146 -32.43 1.50 2.24
C LEU A 146 -33.45 2.28 3.08
N ASP A 147 -34.42 2.94 2.43
CA ASP A 147 -35.51 3.65 3.08
C ASP A 147 -36.37 2.70 3.93
N THR A 148 -36.58 1.45 3.48
CA THR A 148 -37.29 0.43 4.28
C THR A 148 -36.54 0.02 5.56
N ARG A 149 -35.26 0.36 5.63
CA ARG A 149 -34.36 0.06 6.76
C ARG A 149 -33.97 1.30 7.54
N GLU A 150 -34.55 2.46 7.22
CA GLU A 150 -34.24 3.75 7.84
C GLU A 150 -32.76 4.16 7.71
N ILE A 151 -32.11 3.75 6.61
CA ILE A 151 -30.71 4.06 6.32
C ILE A 151 -30.65 5.19 5.28
N GLU A 152 -30.22 6.38 5.70
CA GLU A 152 -29.98 7.52 4.81
C GLU A 152 -28.47 7.72 4.59
N LEU A 153 -28.03 7.75 3.33
CA LEU A 153 -26.62 7.87 2.96
C LEU A 153 -26.39 8.93 1.88
N ARG A 154 -25.19 9.47 1.87
CA ARG A 154 -24.58 10.28 0.81
C ARG A 154 -23.86 9.36 -0.16
N TYR A 155 -23.89 9.76 -1.43
CA TYR A 155 -23.31 8.98 -2.52
C TYR A 155 -22.30 9.84 -3.28
N SER A 156 -21.04 9.42 -3.28
CA SER A 156 -20.01 10.07 -4.09
C SER A 156 -20.18 9.75 -5.57
N LYS A 157 -19.63 10.60 -6.44
CA LYS A 157 -19.60 10.35 -7.90
C LYS A 157 -18.98 8.98 -8.22
N ASP A 158 -17.92 8.61 -7.52
CA ASP A 158 -17.17 7.37 -7.74
C ASP A 158 -17.97 6.14 -7.34
N PHE A 159 -18.77 6.22 -6.27
CA PHE A 159 -19.72 5.18 -5.91
C PHE A 159 -20.78 5.02 -7.01
N VAL A 160 -21.47 6.11 -7.37
CA VAL A 160 -22.56 6.10 -8.36
C VAL A 160 -22.09 5.62 -9.74
N SER A 161 -20.83 5.90 -10.10
CA SER A 161 -20.27 5.48 -11.40
C SER A 161 -19.97 3.97 -11.47
N ARG A 162 -19.64 3.32 -10.35
CA ARG A 162 -19.30 1.88 -10.30
C ARG A 162 -20.51 1.00 -10.00
N MET A 163 -21.42 1.51 -9.17
CA MET A 163 -22.58 0.79 -8.66
C MET A 163 -23.42 0.08 -9.76
N PRO A 164 -23.73 0.67 -10.92
CA PRO A 164 -24.52 -0.02 -11.96
C PRO A 164 -23.90 -1.33 -12.45
N ASP A 165 -22.57 -1.35 -12.62
CA ASP A 165 -21.85 -2.53 -13.08
C ASP A 165 -21.78 -3.59 -11.97
N ASP A 166 -21.51 -3.17 -10.74
CA ASP A 166 -21.46 -4.06 -9.57
C ASP A 166 -22.82 -4.73 -9.32
N LEU A 167 -23.92 -3.98 -9.39
CA LEU A 167 -25.28 -4.52 -9.22
C LEU A 167 -25.59 -5.63 -10.22
N ARG A 168 -25.23 -5.45 -11.50
CA ARG A 168 -25.44 -6.45 -12.55
C ARG A 168 -24.49 -7.63 -12.39
N LYS A 169 -23.22 -7.36 -12.10
CA LYS A 169 -22.19 -8.38 -11.89
C LYS A 169 -22.54 -9.33 -10.75
N PHE A 170 -23.18 -8.81 -9.70
CA PHE A 170 -23.55 -9.57 -8.51
C PHE A 170 -25.03 -10.01 -8.52
N ASP A 171 -25.67 -10.00 -9.69
CA ASP A 171 -27.07 -10.43 -9.88
C ASP A 171 -28.05 -9.82 -8.86
N TRP A 172 -27.87 -8.52 -8.60
CA TRP A 172 -28.68 -7.71 -7.69
C TRP A 172 -28.68 -8.21 -6.24
N ASN A 173 -27.74 -9.08 -5.87
CA ASN A 173 -27.54 -9.60 -4.52
C ASN A 173 -26.18 -9.16 -3.98
N VAL A 174 -26.19 -8.05 -3.23
CA VAL A 174 -25.00 -7.31 -2.85
C VAL A 174 -24.93 -7.07 -1.35
N THR A 175 -23.73 -6.78 -0.85
CA THR A 175 -23.52 -6.17 0.46
C THR A 175 -23.12 -4.73 0.26
N LEU A 176 -23.89 -3.80 0.82
CA LEU A 176 -23.55 -2.39 0.86
C LEU A 176 -22.54 -2.14 1.99
N CYS A 177 -21.39 -1.57 1.64
CA CYS A 177 -20.36 -1.14 2.56
C CYS A 177 -20.40 0.39 2.68
N TYR A 178 -20.62 0.89 3.90
CA TYR A 178 -20.80 2.31 4.17
C TYR A 178 -20.23 2.69 5.54
N GLN A 179 -20.03 3.98 5.79
CA GLN A 179 -19.59 4.50 7.09
C GLN A 179 -20.76 5.21 7.78
N ASP A 180 -21.08 4.80 9.01
CA ASP A 180 -22.20 5.36 9.78
C ASP A 180 -21.95 6.83 10.16
N ASP A 181 -20.77 7.14 10.69
CA ASP A 181 -20.43 8.50 11.19
C ASP A 181 -20.54 9.59 10.12
N SER A 182 -20.14 9.27 8.89
CA SER A 182 -20.19 10.19 7.75
C SER A 182 -21.45 9.99 6.89
N ALA A 183 -22.29 9.02 7.22
CA ALA A 183 -23.42 8.58 6.41
C ALA A 183 -23.03 8.47 4.92
N GLU A 184 -21.94 7.77 4.58
CA GLU A 184 -21.41 7.70 3.22
C GLU A 184 -21.34 6.28 2.68
N ALA A 185 -21.96 6.05 1.51
CA ALA A 185 -21.84 4.80 0.78
C ALA A 185 -20.48 4.71 0.07
N LEU A 186 -19.74 3.62 0.31
CA LEU A 186 -18.34 3.49 -0.13
C LEU A 186 -18.20 2.57 -1.35
N PHE A 187 -18.75 1.35 -1.27
CA PHE A 187 -18.70 0.35 -2.35
C PHE A 187 -19.71 -0.79 -2.15
N LEU A 188 -19.88 -1.62 -3.18
CA LEU A 188 -20.68 -2.85 -3.16
C LEU A 188 -19.78 -4.09 -3.25
N GLU A 189 -20.14 -5.13 -2.52
CA GLU A 189 -19.51 -6.45 -2.59
C GLU A 189 -20.56 -7.52 -2.95
N PRO A 190 -20.18 -8.69 -3.48
CA PRO A 190 -21.14 -9.79 -3.63
C PRO A 190 -21.62 -10.25 -2.25
N ALA A 191 -22.92 -10.57 -2.11
CA ALA A 191 -23.50 -11.01 -0.83
C ALA A 191 -22.80 -12.25 -0.24
N GLU A 192 -22.20 -13.09 -1.08
CA GLU A 192 -21.47 -14.31 -0.69
C GLU A 192 -20.01 -14.06 -0.29
N ALA A 193 -19.53 -12.81 -0.28
CA ALA A 193 -18.18 -12.48 0.17
C ALA A 193 -17.99 -12.96 1.62
N LYS A 194 -17.33 -14.10 1.79
CA LYS A 194 -17.06 -14.69 3.11
C LYS A 194 -16.08 -13.80 3.89
N GLY A 195 -16.64 -12.97 4.76
CA GLY A 195 -16.27 -12.78 6.17
C GLY A 195 -14.84 -12.43 6.57
N THR A 196 -13.88 -12.29 5.66
CA THR A 196 -12.50 -11.92 6.00
C THR A 196 -12.34 -10.44 5.74
N ARG A 197 -12.31 -9.69 6.84
CA ARG A 197 -12.23 -8.23 6.89
C ARG A 197 -10.83 -7.89 7.33
N TYR A 198 -10.09 -7.16 6.52
CA TYR A 198 -8.72 -6.79 6.85
C TYR A 198 -8.57 -5.28 6.96
N GLY A 199 -7.73 -4.87 7.89
CA GLY A 199 -7.31 -3.49 8.06
C GLY A 199 -5.82 -3.37 7.84
N ILE A 200 -5.39 -2.20 7.41
CA ILE A 200 -3.98 -1.84 7.34
C ILE A 200 -3.72 -0.67 8.28
N SER A 201 -2.65 -0.76 9.07
CA SER A 201 -2.09 0.40 9.77
C SER A 201 -0.74 0.74 9.17
N VAL A 202 -0.51 2.00 8.84
CA VAL A 202 0.77 2.50 8.31
C VAL A 202 1.33 3.54 9.26
N ASP A 203 2.54 3.32 9.77
CA ASP A 203 3.32 4.30 10.49
C ASP A 203 4.38 4.90 9.56
N ILE A 204 4.23 6.20 9.28
CA ILE A 204 5.15 6.96 8.43
C ILE A 204 6.11 7.71 9.35
N GLY A 205 7.25 7.07 9.61
CA GLY A 205 8.41 7.71 10.22
C GLY A 205 9.23 8.50 9.20
N THR A 206 10.10 9.39 9.70
CA THR A 206 11.03 10.13 8.84
C THR A 206 12.01 9.19 8.13
N THR A 207 12.46 8.13 8.81
CA THR A 207 13.45 7.17 8.28
C THR A 207 12.81 5.89 7.75
N THR A 208 11.72 5.44 8.37
CA THR A 208 11.12 4.13 8.11
C THR A 208 9.63 4.27 7.92
N VAL A 209 9.07 3.54 6.95
CA VAL A 209 7.62 3.32 6.82
C VAL A 209 7.34 1.89 7.25
N VAL A 210 6.42 1.71 8.18
CA VAL A 210 6.02 0.39 8.70
C VAL A 210 4.54 0.18 8.42
N LEU A 211 4.19 -1.04 8.01
CA LEU A 211 2.85 -1.47 7.69
C LEU A 211 2.49 -2.70 8.53
N TYR A 212 1.31 -2.67 9.13
CA TYR A 212 0.71 -3.78 9.86
C TYR A 212 -0.55 -4.23 9.14
N LEU A 213 -0.67 -5.53 8.88
CA LEU A 213 -1.90 -6.16 8.41
C LEU A 213 -2.65 -6.75 9.59
N ILE A 214 -3.93 -6.43 9.68
CA ILE A 214 -4.77 -6.73 10.84
C ILE A 214 -5.99 -7.50 10.36
N ASP A 215 -6.31 -8.60 11.04
CA ASP A 215 -7.60 -9.27 10.92
C ASP A 215 -8.62 -8.49 11.77
N MET A 216 -9.64 -7.93 11.11
CA MET A 216 -10.63 -7.07 11.76
C MET A 216 -11.71 -7.87 12.50
N ALA A 217 -11.73 -9.21 12.41
CA ALA A 217 -12.65 -10.04 13.18
C ALA A 217 -12.20 -10.20 14.65
N ASN A 218 -10.89 -10.29 14.88
CA ASN A 218 -10.29 -10.58 16.19
C ASN A 218 -9.22 -9.56 16.62
N GLY A 219 -8.83 -8.66 15.71
CA GLY A 219 -7.85 -7.58 15.93
C GLY A 219 -6.41 -8.05 15.87
N ASP A 220 -6.16 -9.27 15.40
CA ASP A 220 -4.82 -9.85 15.41
C ASP A 220 -3.96 -9.24 14.30
N VAL A 221 -2.73 -8.84 14.65
CA VAL A 221 -1.72 -8.45 13.66
C VAL A 221 -1.22 -9.72 12.98
N MET A 222 -1.62 -9.90 11.71
CA MET A 222 -1.27 -11.03 10.88
C MET A 222 0.15 -10.96 10.37
N ASP A 223 0.61 -9.76 10.00
CA ASP A 223 1.92 -9.55 9.42
C ASP A 223 2.40 -8.11 9.56
N VAL A 224 3.71 -7.94 9.41
CA VAL A 224 4.37 -6.64 9.42
C VAL A 224 5.34 -6.56 8.24
N ALA A 225 5.29 -5.44 7.53
CA ALA A 225 6.28 -5.09 6.54
C ALA A 225 6.83 -3.69 6.82
N SER A 226 8.09 -3.46 6.50
CA SER A 226 8.70 -2.14 6.60
C SER A 226 9.71 -1.90 5.49
N THR A 227 9.94 -0.62 5.22
CA THR A 227 10.98 -0.15 4.31
C THR A 227 11.50 1.20 4.75
N TYR A 228 12.61 1.63 4.18
CA TYR A 228 13.09 2.98 4.37
C TYR A 228 12.18 3.99 3.69
N ASN A 229 11.93 5.10 4.34
CA ASN A 229 11.18 6.20 3.76
C ASN A 229 12.02 6.82 2.63
N SER A 230 11.60 6.57 1.39
CA SER A 230 12.26 7.03 0.16
C SER A 230 12.39 8.55 0.07
N GLN A 231 11.66 9.30 0.88
CA GLN A 231 11.81 10.76 0.97
C GLN A 231 13.21 11.18 1.40
N MET A 232 14.02 10.29 2.01
CA MET A 232 15.42 10.56 2.36
C MET A 232 16.25 11.08 1.19
N ARG A 233 15.94 10.69 -0.05
CA ARG A 233 16.64 11.18 -1.25
C ARG A 233 16.49 12.69 -1.49
N PHE A 234 15.50 13.32 -0.84
CA PHE A 234 15.19 14.74 -0.94
C PHE A 234 15.54 15.51 0.33
N GLY A 235 16.01 14.81 1.38
CA GLY A 235 16.35 15.41 2.67
C GLY A 235 16.43 14.38 3.79
N ASP A 236 17.51 14.45 4.56
CA ASP A 236 17.79 13.54 5.67
C ASP A 236 16.89 13.79 6.89
N ASP A 237 16.32 14.99 7.00
CA ASP A 237 15.48 15.40 8.11
C ASP A 237 14.15 16.05 7.67
N VAL A 238 13.33 16.38 8.65
CA VAL A 238 12.01 16.99 8.44
C VAL A 238 12.13 18.40 7.81
N ILE A 239 13.10 19.21 8.25
CA ILE A 239 13.23 20.61 7.82
C ILE A 239 13.68 20.70 6.36
N THR A 240 14.67 19.90 5.98
CA THR A 240 15.17 19.79 4.60
C THR A 240 14.08 19.31 3.66
N ARG A 241 13.24 18.36 4.08
CA ARG A 241 12.06 17.95 3.30
C ARG A 241 11.02 19.06 3.18
N ILE A 242 10.80 19.87 4.21
CA ILE A 242 9.91 21.04 4.12
C ILE A 242 10.46 22.04 3.09
N VAL A 243 11.77 22.34 3.10
CA VAL A 243 12.41 23.19 2.07
C VAL A 243 12.08 22.65 0.68
N HIS A 244 12.40 21.38 0.45
CA HIS A 244 12.20 20.76 -0.85
C HIS A 244 10.73 20.77 -1.28
N ALA A 245 9.79 20.51 -0.35
CA ALA A 245 8.36 20.55 -0.63
C ALA A 245 7.89 21.92 -1.12
N THR A 246 8.51 23.00 -0.62
CA THR A 246 8.17 24.38 -0.99
C THR A 246 8.80 24.86 -2.30
N GLU A 247 9.69 24.06 -2.90
CA GLU A 247 10.39 24.39 -4.13
C GLU A 247 9.86 23.57 -5.32
N GLY A 248 9.60 24.23 -6.45
CA GLY A 248 9.64 23.59 -7.79
C GLY A 248 8.98 22.21 -7.96
N GLY A 249 7.78 21.98 -7.43
CA GLY A 249 7.07 20.70 -7.56
C GLY A 249 7.48 19.61 -6.57
N GLY A 250 8.43 19.87 -5.67
CA GLY A 250 8.98 18.91 -4.71
C GLY A 250 7.96 18.33 -3.73
N LEU A 251 6.85 19.03 -3.46
CA LEU A 251 5.73 18.47 -2.69
C LEU A 251 5.16 17.21 -3.35
N ASN A 252 4.98 17.24 -4.67
CA ASN A 252 4.48 16.09 -5.41
C ASN A 252 5.50 14.95 -5.42
N ASP A 253 6.80 15.25 -5.48
CA ASP A 253 7.86 14.25 -5.44
C ASP A 253 7.92 13.54 -4.08
N LEU A 254 7.88 14.30 -2.98
CA LEU A 254 7.84 13.77 -1.61
C LEU A 254 6.58 12.95 -1.33
N ARG A 255 5.41 13.46 -1.76
CA ARG A 255 4.13 12.74 -1.66
C ARG A 255 4.17 11.43 -2.44
N LYS A 256 4.63 11.50 -3.69
CA LYS A 256 4.76 10.32 -4.55
C LYS A 256 5.69 9.29 -3.94
N ALA A 257 6.82 9.71 -3.37
CA ALA A 257 7.76 8.80 -2.72
C ALA A 257 7.08 8.00 -1.60
N VAL A 258 6.48 8.68 -0.62
CA VAL A 258 5.87 8.00 0.54
C VAL A 258 4.64 7.17 0.17
N VAL A 259 3.76 7.67 -0.70
CA VAL A 259 2.59 6.90 -1.19
C VAL A 259 3.05 5.65 -1.92
N THR A 260 4.13 5.76 -2.70
CA THR A 260 4.66 4.60 -3.42
C THR A 260 5.29 3.60 -2.45
N ASP A 261 6.00 4.04 -1.42
CA ASP A 261 6.56 3.12 -0.40
C ASP A 261 5.46 2.37 0.34
N SER A 262 4.37 3.04 0.74
CA SER A 262 3.20 2.36 1.34
C SER A 262 2.60 1.31 0.40
N ASN A 263 2.40 1.64 -0.87
CA ASN A 263 1.86 0.69 -1.86
C ASN A 263 2.82 -0.48 -2.16
N ASP A 264 4.13 -0.23 -2.13
CA ASP A 264 5.18 -1.22 -2.30
C ASP A 264 5.22 -2.20 -1.11
N LEU A 265 4.73 -1.82 0.07
CA LEU A 265 4.53 -2.70 1.22
C LEU A 265 3.20 -3.46 1.14
N ILE A 266 2.10 -2.79 0.76
CA ILE A 266 0.75 -3.38 0.69
C ILE A 266 0.73 -4.56 -0.29
N SER A 267 1.28 -4.36 -1.50
CA SER A 267 1.17 -5.33 -2.60
C SER A 267 1.80 -6.71 -2.30
N PRO A 268 3.07 -6.82 -1.86
CA PRO A 268 3.66 -8.11 -1.52
C PRO A 268 3.05 -8.71 -0.27
N LEU A 269 2.66 -7.89 0.71
CA LEU A 269 2.10 -8.38 1.96
C LEU A 269 0.71 -8.99 1.73
N THR A 270 -0.16 -8.33 0.97
CA THR A 270 -1.48 -8.90 0.59
C THR A 270 -1.33 -10.15 -0.28
N ALA A 271 -0.40 -10.15 -1.25
CA ALA A 271 -0.15 -11.32 -2.08
C ALA A 271 0.33 -12.55 -1.28
N ARG A 272 1.15 -12.35 -0.24
CA ARG A 272 1.65 -13.42 0.64
C ARG A 272 0.55 -14.12 1.43
N HIS A 273 -0.53 -13.41 1.77
CA HIS A 273 -1.68 -13.93 2.50
C HIS A 273 -2.86 -14.28 1.59
N GLU A 274 -2.68 -14.23 0.26
CA GLU A 274 -3.74 -14.47 -0.73
C GLU A 274 -4.95 -13.54 -0.54
N ILE A 275 -4.70 -12.33 -0.03
CA ILE A 275 -5.73 -11.33 0.25
C ILE A 275 -5.98 -10.51 -1.00
N GLU A 276 -7.21 -10.56 -1.51
CA GLU A 276 -7.65 -9.65 -2.56
C GLU A 276 -7.75 -8.21 -2.02
N PRO A 277 -7.34 -7.17 -2.79
CA PRO A 277 -7.39 -5.78 -2.35
C PRO A 277 -8.76 -5.31 -1.83
N ARG A 278 -9.86 -5.88 -2.36
CA ARG A 278 -11.23 -5.57 -1.92
C ARG A 278 -11.53 -5.96 -0.47
N HIS A 279 -10.78 -6.92 0.08
CA HIS A 279 -10.95 -7.33 1.49
C HIS A 279 -10.21 -6.41 2.47
N ILE A 280 -9.37 -5.47 1.98
CA ILE A 280 -8.79 -4.40 2.77
C ILE A 280 -9.83 -3.29 2.89
N GLU A 281 -10.49 -3.21 4.04
CA GLU A 281 -11.62 -2.31 4.25
C GLU A 281 -11.19 -0.90 4.63
N SER A 282 -10.18 -0.79 5.47
CA SER A 282 -9.69 0.49 5.96
C SER A 282 -8.18 0.51 6.06
N ILE A 283 -7.64 1.71 5.89
CA ILE A 283 -6.23 2.01 6.10
C ILE A 283 -6.15 3.19 7.07
N VAL A 284 -5.49 2.98 8.21
CA VAL A 284 -5.20 4.04 9.18
C VAL A 284 -3.74 4.43 9.03
N ILE A 285 -3.48 5.72 8.86
CA ILE A 285 -2.14 6.25 8.66
C ILE A 285 -1.77 7.14 9.84
N SER A 286 -0.63 6.85 10.43
CA SER A 286 -0.02 7.61 11.52
C SER A 286 1.32 8.16 11.06
N GLY A 287 1.74 9.26 11.66
CA GLY A 287 3.04 9.89 11.43
C GLY A 287 3.10 11.23 12.15
N ASN A 288 4.30 11.80 12.26
CA ASN A 288 4.42 13.17 12.75
C ASN A 288 3.75 14.16 11.78
N THR A 289 3.47 15.37 12.25
CA THR A 289 2.72 16.41 11.51
C THR A 289 3.29 16.66 10.11
N THR A 290 4.61 16.68 9.93
CA THR A 290 5.17 16.90 8.58
C THR A 290 4.95 15.71 7.68
N MET A 291 5.14 14.48 8.19
CA MET A 291 4.91 13.27 7.40
C MET A 291 3.47 13.14 6.93
N THR A 292 2.50 13.46 7.79
CA THR A 292 1.07 13.44 7.42
C THR A 292 0.75 14.53 6.39
N HIS A 293 1.32 15.74 6.50
CA HIS A 293 1.15 16.79 5.49
C HIS A 293 1.72 16.37 4.13
N LEU A 294 2.94 15.81 4.10
CA LEU A 294 3.55 15.34 2.85
C LEU A 294 2.75 14.19 2.23
N PHE A 295 2.23 13.27 3.03
CA PHE A 295 1.39 12.17 2.55
C PHE A 295 0.10 12.69 1.88
N TRP A 296 -0.61 13.61 2.53
CA TRP A 296 -1.85 14.18 2.03
C TRP A 296 -1.64 15.23 0.93
N GLY A 297 -0.41 15.73 0.76
CA GLY A 297 -0.10 16.78 -0.20
C GLY A 297 -0.49 18.18 0.29
N PHE A 298 -0.50 18.40 1.60
CA PHE A 298 -0.67 19.73 2.18
C PHE A 298 0.65 20.49 2.16
N ASN A 299 0.59 21.80 1.93
CA ASN A 299 1.77 22.66 1.98
C ASN A 299 2.33 22.71 3.42
N PRO A 300 3.56 22.23 3.66
CA PRO A 300 4.12 22.17 5.01
C PRO A 300 4.92 23.42 5.41
N ALA A 301 5.00 24.46 4.55
CA ALA A 301 5.88 25.62 4.72
C ALA A 301 5.83 26.22 6.14
N HIS A 302 4.63 26.48 6.65
CA HIS A 302 4.43 27.21 7.90
C HIS A 302 4.62 26.36 9.16
N ILE A 303 4.84 25.04 9.03
CA ILE A 303 5.16 24.16 10.17
C ILE A 303 6.48 24.59 10.80
N ARG A 304 7.47 25.02 9.98
CA ARG A 304 8.80 25.40 10.45
C ARG A 304 8.99 26.91 10.68
N GLU A 305 8.06 27.73 10.21
CA GLU A 305 8.13 29.18 10.29
C GLU A 305 7.34 29.66 11.50
N ALA A 306 7.93 30.50 12.35
CA ALA A 306 7.21 31.06 13.49
C ALA A 306 5.90 31.74 13.00
N PRO A 307 4.74 31.45 13.62
CA PRO A 307 4.55 30.78 14.92
C PRO A 307 4.32 29.25 14.88
N TYR A 308 4.85 28.56 13.88
CA TYR A 308 4.91 27.09 13.72
C TYR A 308 3.54 26.43 13.58
N ILE A 309 2.77 26.90 12.58
CA ILE A 309 1.36 26.55 12.43
C ILE A 309 1.18 25.53 11.29
N PRO A 310 0.72 24.29 11.58
CA PRO A 310 0.37 23.33 10.55
C PRO A 310 -0.94 23.72 9.84
N ALA A 311 -1.18 23.15 8.66
CA ALA A 311 -2.42 23.38 7.93
C ALA A 311 -3.62 22.68 8.59
N VAL A 312 -3.40 21.51 9.20
CA VAL A 312 -4.42 20.68 9.87
C VAL A 312 -3.79 19.86 11.00
N ASN A 313 -4.61 19.47 12.00
CA ASN A 313 -4.24 18.60 13.12
C ASN A 313 -4.89 17.23 12.99
#